data_AF-A0A1V3XLP5-F1
#
_entry.id   AF-A0A1V3XLP5-F1
#
_cell.length_a   1.000
_cell.length_b   1.000
_cell.length_c   1.000
_cell.angle_alpha   90.00
_cell.angle_beta   90.00
_cell.angle_gamma   90.00
#
_symmetry.space_group_name_H-M   'P 1'
#
loop_
_entity.id
_entity.type
_entity.pdbx_description
1 polymer ?
#
loop_
_entity_poly.entity_id
_entity_poly.type
_entity_poly.pdbx_seq_one_letter_code
_entity_poly.pdbx_strand_id
1 'polypeptide(L)'
;MALSVPVSGTWIDIRFSLPPNTVDGGIPVVSTEDAATAMRSVLAIAAGADGPELLPPVTDGVARVTVDWDPEKVADHTGVTATFGEPLAPSLTTVPDALVGLCWPAVFAAIGSAVTDTGVPVVEGLLNLVHLDHAVRMVGTLPAAPTQLTVTATASEARDTEVGRVVPVSVTVAGPGGEAIAVLDERFAILGRTGAAELVDPVRAGGAVSENATDTPRRRRRDVTLTAPVDMRPFAVVSGDHNPIHTDRAAALLAGLESPIVHGMWLSAAAQHVVTATDGQARPPARLIGWTARFLGMVHPGDEVDFRVERVGIDRGAEILEVAARIGSDLVMSATARLAAPKTVYAFPGQGIQHKGMGMEVRARSKAARKVWDTADRFTRDTLGFSVLHVVRDNPTSIIASGVHYHHPDGVLYLTQFTQVAMATVAAAQVAEMREQGAFVEARSPVATRSASTPRWPASPASTSWKPCWRWCFTAAPRCTTSCRGTNWAAPTTGWRRSGRRRSISTTPMSRPSSPGSPSVRVSFWRS
;
A
#
# COMPACT_ATOMS: atom_id res chain seq x y z
N MET A 1 16.40 -47.84 -17.55
CA MET A 1 17.44 -47.48 -16.56
C MET A 1 16.91 -46.33 -15.71
N ALA A 2 17.54 -46.01 -14.58
CA ALA A 2 17.12 -44.89 -13.74
C ALA A 2 18.34 -44.12 -13.22
N LEU A 3 18.21 -42.80 -13.18
CA LEU A 3 19.10 -41.90 -12.46
C LEU A 3 18.42 -41.58 -11.11
N SER A 4 19.01 -42.04 -10.02
CA SER A 4 18.52 -41.78 -8.66
C SER A 4 19.33 -40.66 -8.03
N VAL A 5 18.68 -39.55 -7.71
CA VAL A 5 19.32 -38.36 -7.11
C VAL A 5 18.80 -38.19 -5.68
N PRO A 6 19.67 -38.09 -4.67
CA PRO A 6 19.24 -37.74 -3.33
C PRO A 6 18.92 -36.24 -3.29
N VAL A 7 17.67 -35.90 -2.94
CA VAL A 7 17.18 -34.52 -2.84
C VAL A 7 16.45 -34.35 -1.51
N SER A 8 16.92 -33.43 -0.67
CA SER A 8 16.30 -33.08 0.62
C SER A 8 15.99 -34.29 1.52
N GLY A 9 16.88 -35.30 1.53
CA GLY A 9 16.71 -36.50 2.35
C GLY A 9 15.80 -37.59 1.74
N THR A 10 15.28 -37.37 0.53
CA THR A 10 14.50 -38.34 -0.25
C THR A 10 15.22 -38.71 -1.55
N TRP A 11 14.72 -39.71 -2.28
CA TRP A 11 15.27 -40.12 -3.57
C TRP A 11 14.32 -39.75 -4.70
N ILE A 12 14.85 -39.08 -5.72
CA ILE A 12 14.15 -38.79 -6.98
C ILE A 12 14.70 -39.71 -8.05
N ASP A 13 13.83 -40.58 -8.57
CA ASP A 13 14.17 -41.52 -9.64
C ASP A 13 13.72 -40.96 -10.99
N ILE A 14 14.68 -40.63 -11.85
CA ILE A 14 14.45 -40.19 -13.23
C ILE A 14 14.71 -41.39 -14.15
N ARG A 15 13.63 -42.00 -14.65
CA ARG A 15 13.72 -43.15 -15.56
C ARG A 15 14.03 -42.70 -16.98
N PHE A 16 14.89 -43.46 -17.65
CA PHE A 16 15.22 -43.26 -19.06
C PHE A 16 15.34 -44.59 -19.79
N SER A 17 15.08 -44.53 -21.09
CA SER A 17 15.13 -45.65 -22.02
C SER A 17 16.28 -45.48 -23.01
N LEU A 18 16.80 -46.62 -23.49
CA LEU A 18 17.84 -46.67 -24.51
C LEU A 18 17.23 -47.32 -25.77
N PRO A 19 16.64 -46.53 -26.67
CA PRO A 19 16.10 -47.06 -27.92
C PRO A 19 17.20 -47.66 -28.82
N PRO A 20 16.89 -48.54 -29.80
CA PRO A 20 17.91 -49.23 -30.59
C PRO A 20 18.91 -48.30 -31.30
N ASN A 21 18.50 -47.09 -31.67
CA ASN A 21 19.36 -46.07 -32.27
C ASN A 21 20.38 -45.48 -31.29
N THR A 22 20.39 -45.83 -29.99
CA THR A 22 21.49 -45.43 -29.09
C THR A 22 22.78 -46.19 -29.38
N VAL A 23 22.72 -47.30 -30.13
CA VAL A 23 23.89 -48.11 -30.50
C VAL A 23 24.80 -47.37 -31.49
N ASP A 24 24.22 -46.57 -32.38
CA ASP A 24 24.90 -45.83 -33.45
C ASP A 24 24.93 -44.31 -33.22
N GLY A 25 24.78 -43.87 -31.96
CA GLY A 25 24.99 -42.47 -31.55
C GLY A 25 23.72 -41.69 -31.22
N GLY A 26 22.54 -42.31 -31.23
CA GLY A 26 21.31 -41.72 -30.70
C GLY A 26 21.36 -41.49 -29.18
N ILE A 27 20.53 -40.55 -28.71
CA ILE A 27 20.51 -40.13 -27.31
C ILE A 27 19.51 -40.96 -26.47
N PRO A 28 19.82 -41.22 -25.19
CA PRO A 28 18.84 -41.75 -24.23
C PRO A 28 17.59 -40.87 -24.16
N VAL A 29 16.43 -41.50 -23.94
CA VAL A 29 15.13 -40.79 -23.94
C VAL A 29 14.46 -40.93 -22.58
N VAL A 30 14.06 -39.80 -22.00
CA VAL A 30 13.15 -39.72 -20.85
C VAL A 30 11.74 -39.48 -21.40
N SER A 31 10.78 -40.32 -21.03
CA SER A 31 9.39 -40.13 -21.44
C SER A 31 8.73 -38.99 -20.64
N THR A 32 7.71 -38.34 -21.20
CA THR A 32 6.92 -37.33 -20.47
C THR A 32 6.27 -37.91 -19.21
N GLU A 33 5.85 -39.18 -19.22
CA GLU A 33 5.25 -39.84 -18.06
C GLU A 33 6.28 -40.05 -16.94
N ASP A 34 7.48 -40.52 -17.27
CA ASP A 34 8.56 -40.71 -16.31
C ASP A 34 9.04 -39.36 -15.74
N ALA A 35 9.19 -38.34 -16.60
CA ALA A 35 9.53 -36.98 -16.19
C ALA A 35 8.45 -36.42 -15.25
N ALA A 36 7.17 -36.51 -15.62
CA ALA A 36 6.07 -36.03 -14.81
C ALA A 36 6.00 -36.73 -13.44
N THR A 37 6.26 -38.05 -13.41
CA THR A 37 6.31 -38.82 -12.16
C THR A 37 7.42 -38.31 -11.24
N ALA A 38 8.64 -38.16 -11.75
CA ALA A 38 9.76 -37.63 -10.97
C ALA A 38 9.49 -36.20 -10.47
N MET A 39 8.92 -35.35 -11.33
CA MET A 39 8.64 -33.95 -11.00
C MET A 39 7.50 -33.79 -10.00
N ARG A 40 6.52 -34.70 -9.95
CA ARG A 40 5.50 -34.73 -8.89
C ARG A 40 6.11 -34.97 -7.52
N SER A 41 7.15 -35.81 -7.42
CA SER A 41 7.87 -36.00 -6.15
C SER A 41 8.65 -34.73 -5.76
N VAL A 42 9.30 -34.06 -6.71
CA VAL A 42 9.96 -32.76 -6.44
C VAL A 42 8.94 -31.71 -5.99
N LEU A 43 7.76 -31.68 -6.60
CA LEU A 43 6.67 -30.78 -6.22
C LEU A 43 6.18 -31.04 -4.80
N ALA A 44 6.06 -32.30 -4.39
CA ALA A 44 5.69 -32.68 -3.03
C ALA A 44 6.71 -32.15 -2.01
N ILE A 45 8.01 -32.31 -2.30
CA ILE A 45 9.08 -31.75 -1.47
C ILE A 45 8.94 -30.23 -1.38
N ALA A 46 8.76 -29.55 -2.52
CA ALA A 46 8.62 -28.09 -2.55
C ALA A 46 7.42 -27.58 -1.73
N ALA A 47 6.31 -28.32 -1.76
CA ALA A 47 5.11 -28.03 -0.99
C ALA A 47 5.17 -28.45 0.48
N GLY A 48 6.25 -29.10 0.93
CA GLY A 48 6.39 -29.64 2.28
C GLY A 48 5.49 -30.85 2.58
N ALA A 49 5.10 -31.61 1.55
CA ALA A 49 4.30 -32.81 1.68
C ALA A 49 5.17 -34.09 1.71
N ASP A 50 4.78 -35.08 2.52
CA ASP A 50 5.51 -36.36 2.65
C ASP A 50 5.39 -37.28 1.40
N GLY A 51 4.64 -36.85 0.38
CA GLY A 51 4.45 -37.56 -0.88
C GLY A 51 3.52 -36.82 -1.84
N PRO A 52 3.58 -37.11 -3.16
CA PRO A 52 2.74 -36.47 -4.17
C PRO A 52 1.24 -36.74 -3.98
N GLU A 53 0.87 -37.84 -3.33
CA GLU A 53 -0.51 -38.20 -2.98
C GLU A 53 -1.09 -37.33 -1.84
N LEU A 54 -0.23 -36.65 -1.08
CA LEU A 54 -0.63 -35.75 0.00
C LEU A 54 -0.71 -34.28 -0.44
N LEU A 55 -0.40 -34.00 -1.72
CA LEU A 55 -0.67 -32.68 -2.29
C LEU A 55 -2.19 -32.41 -2.28
N PRO A 56 -2.60 -31.16 -2.04
CA PRO A 56 -4.01 -30.79 -2.10
C PRO A 56 -4.69 -31.25 -3.39
N PRO A 57 -5.91 -31.82 -3.31
CA PRO A 57 -6.62 -32.25 -4.50
C PRO A 57 -6.96 -31.04 -5.37
N VAL A 58 -6.89 -31.24 -6.69
CA VAL A 58 -7.24 -30.22 -7.68
C VAL A 58 -8.50 -30.64 -8.43
N THR A 59 -9.46 -29.72 -8.56
CA THR A 59 -10.67 -29.91 -9.37
C THR A 59 -10.80 -28.70 -10.30
N ASP A 60 -10.91 -28.94 -11.61
CA ASP A 60 -11.01 -27.90 -12.64
C ASP A 60 -9.90 -26.82 -12.55
N GLY A 61 -8.66 -27.24 -12.28
CA GLY A 61 -7.51 -26.34 -12.12
C GLY A 61 -7.47 -25.57 -10.79
N VAL A 62 -8.42 -25.84 -9.87
CA VAL A 62 -8.54 -25.19 -8.57
C VAL A 62 -8.09 -26.10 -7.43
N ALA A 63 -7.08 -25.66 -6.68
CA ALA A 63 -6.67 -26.26 -5.42
C ALA A 63 -7.20 -25.41 -4.25
N ARG A 64 -7.79 -26.07 -3.24
CA ARG A 64 -8.28 -25.39 -2.03
C ARG A 64 -7.72 -26.04 -0.78
N VAL A 65 -7.17 -25.21 0.11
CA VAL A 65 -6.64 -25.64 1.40
C VAL A 65 -7.16 -24.75 2.52
N THR A 66 -7.27 -25.34 3.71
CA THR A 66 -7.49 -24.61 4.96
C THR A 66 -6.18 -24.60 5.73
N VAL A 67 -5.77 -23.43 6.20
CA VAL A 67 -4.48 -23.22 6.88
C VAL A 67 -4.67 -22.46 8.18
N ASP A 68 -3.91 -22.83 9.20
CA ASP A 68 -3.91 -22.13 10.48
C ASP A 68 -3.03 -20.88 10.40
N TRP A 69 -3.68 -19.73 10.57
CA TRP A 69 -3.04 -18.43 10.73
C TRP A 69 -2.80 -18.15 12.20
N ASP A 70 -1.53 -17.91 12.54
CA ASP A 70 -1.13 -17.39 13.83
C ASP A 70 -0.38 -16.06 13.60
N PRO A 71 -0.87 -14.94 14.15
CA PRO A 71 -0.17 -13.65 14.07
C PRO A 71 1.28 -13.70 14.55
N GLU A 72 1.66 -14.62 15.45
CA GLU A 72 3.04 -14.77 15.91
C GLU A 72 3.99 -15.23 14.80
N LYS A 73 3.51 -15.99 13.80
CA LYS A 73 4.31 -16.39 12.62
C LYS A 73 4.80 -15.18 11.80
N VAL A 74 4.13 -14.03 11.91
CA VAL A 74 4.58 -12.78 11.28
C VAL A 74 5.88 -12.28 11.91
N ALA A 75 6.07 -12.48 13.22
CA ALA A 75 7.29 -12.08 13.90
C ALA A 75 8.47 -12.93 13.42
N ASP A 76 8.29 -14.24 13.29
CA ASP A 76 9.30 -15.15 12.73
C ASP A 76 9.65 -14.78 11.28
N HIS A 77 8.63 -14.52 10.44
CA HIS A 77 8.82 -14.07 9.07
C HIS A 77 9.61 -12.77 9.01
N THR A 78 9.27 -11.80 9.85
CA THR A 78 10.00 -10.53 9.94
C THR A 78 11.43 -10.76 10.40
N GLY A 79 11.66 -11.66 11.36
CA GLY A 79 12.99 -11.99 11.87
C GLY A 79 13.96 -12.52 10.80
N VAL A 80 13.45 -13.25 9.79
CA VAL A 80 14.29 -13.81 8.71
C VAL A 80 14.38 -12.93 7.46
N THR A 81 13.50 -11.93 7.30
CA THR A 81 13.44 -11.06 6.11
C THR A 81 13.83 -9.60 6.37
N ALA A 82 13.79 -9.13 7.62
CA ALA A 82 14.05 -7.74 7.99
C ALA A 82 15.39 -7.58 8.73
N THR A 83 16.48 -8.06 8.12
CA THR A 83 17.86 -8.03 8.66
C THR A 83 18.54 -6.66 8.48
N PHE A 84 17.92 -5.62 9.03
CA PHE A 84 18.44 -4.25 8.90
C PHE A 84 19.67 -3.97 9.78
N GLY A 85 20.53 -3.07 9.29
CA GLY A 85 21.44 -2.31 10.15
C GLY A 85 20.79 -1.04 10.70
N GLU A 86 21.45 -0.39 11.66
CA GLU A 86 21.07 0.97 12.09
C GLU A 86 21.07 1.94 10.89
N PRO A 87 20.12 2.90 10.81
CA PRO A 87 19.13 3.28 11.82
C PRO A 87 17.72 2.69 11.58
N LEU A 88 17.59 1.62 10.77
CA LEU A 88 16.27 1.11 10.39
C LEU A 88 15.73 0.12 11.41
N ALA A 89 14.43 0.21 11.66
CA ALA A 89 13.68 -0.75 12.47
C ALA A 89 12.46 -1.26 11.69
N PRO A 90 12.14 -2.57 11.78
CA PRO A 90 10.92 -3.12 11.20
C PRO A 90 9.67 -2.38 11.71
N SER A 91 8.68 -2.21 10.82
CA SER A 91 7.40 -1.62 11.19
C SER A 91 6.57 -2.57 12.05
N LEU A 92 5.65 -2.02 12.84
CA LEU A 92 4.62 -2.80 13.54
C LEU A 92 3.51 -3.30 12.60
N THR A 93 3.51 -2.89 11.33
CA THR A 93 2.56 -3.35 10.33
C THR A 93 3.09 -4.59 9.64
N THR A 94 2.29 -5.66 9.60
CA THR A 94 2.57 -6.85 8.81
C THR A 94 2.76 -6.52 7.33
N VAL A 95 3.82 -7.05 6.73
CA VAL A 95 4.02 -7.00 5.29
C VAL A 95 3.14 -8.05 4.60
N PRO A 96 2.52 -7.73 3.44
CA PRO A 96 1.68 -8.67 2.69
C PRO A 96 2.32 -10.04 2.42
N ASP A 97 3.63 -10.09 2.17
CA ASP A 97 4.32 -11.34 1.80
C ASP A 97 4.33 -12.40 2.91
N ALA A 98 4.03 -12.01 4.16
CA ALA A 98 3.84 -12.98 5.25
C ALA A 98 2.64 -13.92 5.00
N LEU A 99 1.72 -13.60 4.09
CA LEU A 99 0.62 -14.48 3.66
C LEU A 99 1.04 -15.49 2.59
N VAL A 100 2.06 -15.17 1.79
CA VAL A 100 2.41 -15.96 0.60
C VAL A 100 2.82 -17.38 1.00
N GLY A 101 3.54 -17.50 2.13
CA GLY A 101 3.98 -18.81 2.60
C GLY A 101 2.84 -19.80 2.90
N LEU A 102 1.68 -19.29 3.33
CA LEU A 102 0.50 -20.12 3.55
C LEU A 102 -0.15 -20.63 2.24
N CYS A 103 0.23 -20.04 1.10
CA CYS A 103 -0.40 -20.31 -0.18
C CYS A 103 0.29 -21.43 -0.96
N TRP A 104 1.54 -21.75 -0.63
CA TRP A 104 2.38 -22.69 -1.38
C TRP A 104 1.81 -24.07 -1.60
N PRO A 105 1.20 -24.76 -0.63
CA PRO A 105 0.60 -26.06 -0.89
C PRO A 105 -0.47 -26.02 -1.99
N ALA A 106 -1.32 -24.98 -2.00
CA ALA A 106 -2.34 -24.82 -3.03
C ALA A 106 -1.75 -24.39 -4.38
N VAL A 107 -0.78 -23.47 -4.38
CA VAL A 107 -0.11 -22.99 -5.60
C VAL A 107 0.64 -24.14 -6.28
N PHE A 108 1.44 -24.91 -5.55
CA PHE A 108 2.16 -26.05 -6.10
C PHE A 108 1.21 -27.14 -6.59
N ALA A 109 0.14 -27.45 -5.85
CA ALA A 109 -0.89 -28.38 -6.34
C ALA A 109 -1.50 -27.91 -7.66
N ALA A 110 -1.87 -26.63 -7.77
CA ALA A 110 -2.41 -26.06 -8.99
C ALA A 110 -1.42 -26.16 -10.16
N ILE A 111 -0.13 -25.83 -9.96
CA ILE A 111 0.94 -25.99 -10.96
C ILE A 111 1.09 -27.45 -11.39
N GLY A 112 1.05 -28.40 -10.44
CA GLY A 112 1.16 -29.83 -10.71
C GLY A 112 0.04 -30.41 -11.58
N SER A 113 -1.08 -29.68 -11.68
CA SER A 113 -2.22 -29.99 -12.55
C SER A 113 -2.27 -29.17 -13.83
N ALA A 114 -1.41 -28.16 -13.97
CA ALA A 114 -1.47 -27.21 -15.08
C ALA A 114 -1.15 -27.90 -16.41
N VAL A 115 -1.86 -27.46 -17.45
CA VAL A 115 -1.74 -27.94 -18.82
C VAL A 115 -1.57 -26.77 -19.79
N THR A 116 -0.99 -27.04 -20.95
CA THR A 116 -1.03 -26.12 -22.09
C THR A 116 -2.42 -26.06 -22.72
N ASP A 117 -2.64 -25.15 -23.66
CA ASP A 117 -3.82 -25.07 -24.52
C ASP A 117 -4.13 -26.37 -25.28
N THR A 118 -3.09 -27.15 -25.61
CA THR A 118 -3.20 -28.48 -26.24
C THR A 118 -3.34 -29.63 -25.24
N GLY A 119 -3.48 -29.35 -23.94
CA GLY A 119 -3.64 -30.37 -22.89
C GLY A 119 -2.36 -31.08 -22.46
N VAL A 120 -1.17 -30.55 -22.79
CA VAL A 120 0.11 -31.17 -22.41
C VAL A 120 0.43 -30.81 -20.95
N PRO A 121 0.72 -31.80 -20.08
CA PRO A 121 1.11 -31.54 -18.69
C PRO A 121 2.37 -30.68 -18.60
N VAL A 122 2.33 -29.68 -17.72
CA VAL A 122 3.42 -28.71 -17.55
C VAL A 122 4.46 -29.16 -16.53
N VAL A 123 4.07 -30.08 -15.65
CA VAL A 123 4.87 -30.56 -14.50
C VAL A 123 6.25 -31.12 -14.90
N GLU A 124 6.43 -31.61 -16.14
CA GLU A 124 7.74 -32.12 -16.60
C GLU A 124 8.88 -31.08 -16.56
N GLY A 125 8.54 -29.79 -16.60
CA GLY A 125 9.53 -28.71 -16.60
C GLY A 125 9.83 -28.12 -15.21
N LEU A 126 9.35 -28.74 -14.13
CA LEU A 126 9.39 -28.15 -12.79
C LEU A 126 10.81 -27.84 -12.27
N LEU A 127 11.81 -28.63 -12.64
CA LEU A 127 13.22 -28.34 -12.29
C LEU A 127 13.70 -26.99 -12.83
N ASN A 128 13.13 -26.53 -13.96
CA ASN A 128 13.47 -25.26 -14.59
C ASN A 128 12.43 -24.17 -14.28
N LEU A 129 11.60 -24.38 -13.26
CA LEU A 129 10.59 -23.41 -12.85
C LEU A 129 11.28 -22.23 -12.16
N VAL A 130 11.05 -21.03 -12.69
CA VAL A 130 11.43 -19.77 -12.06
C VAL A 130 10.18 -18.99 -11.69
N HIS A 131 10.20 -18.33 -10.54
CA HIS A 131 9.18 -17.35 -10.17
C HIS A 131 9.47 -16.06 -10.94
N LEU A 132 8.61 -15.71 -11.91
CA LEU A 132 8.82 -14.58 -12.81
C LEU A 132 8.41 -13.27 -12.15
N ASP A 133 7.22 -13.25 -11.56
CA ASP A 133 6.71 -12.12 -10.81
C ASP A 133 5.61 -12.53 -9.84
N HIS A 134 5.45 -11.69 -8.83
CA HIS A 134 4.53 -11.82 -7.72
C HIS A 134 3.73 -10.53 -7.56
N ALA A 135 2.41 -10.64 -7.45
CA ALA A 135 1.55 -9.51 -7.12
C ALA A 135 0.61 -9.87 -5.96
N VAL A 136 0.41 -8.94 -5.03
CA VAL A 136 -0.52 -9.09 -3.90
C VAL A 136 -1.31 -7.80 -3.67
N ARG A 137 -2.62 -7.96 -3.49
CA ARG A 137 -3.57 -6.91 -3.13
C ARG A 137 -4.27 -7.24 -1.84
N MET A 138 -4.13 -6.37 -0.84
CA MET A 138 -4.87 -6.46 0.40
C MET A 138 -6.29 -5.91 0.18
N VAL A 139 -7.30 -6.77 0.36
CA VAL A 139 -8.72 -6.43 0.25
C VAL A 139 -9.31 -6.15 1.62
N GLY A 140 -9.00 -7.03 2.58
CA GLY A 140 -9.45 -6.98 3.95
C GLY A 140 -8.32 -6.63 4.93
N THR A 141 -8.57 -6.95 6.20
CA THR A 141 -7.58 -6.83 7.28
C THR A 141 -7.12 -8.22 7.70
N LEU A 142 -5.83 -8.37 7.98
CA LEU A 142 -5.31 -9.58 8.59
C LEU A 142 -5.96 -9.82 9.97
N PRO A 143 -6.34 -11.06 10.29
CA PRO A 143 -6.82 -11.41 11.62
C PRO A 143 -5.74 -11.15 12.67
N ALA A 144 -6.13 -10.54 13.79
CA ALA A 144 -5.23 -10.23 14.91
C ALA A 144 -5.17 -11.36 15.96
N ALA A 145 -5.95 -12.42 15.79
CA ALA A 145 -5.99 -13.60 16.64
C ALA A 145 -5.80 -14.86 15.79
N PRO A 146 -5.31 -15.95 16.39
CA PRO A 146 -5.22 -17.24 15.71
C PRO A 146 -6.56 -17.64 15.09
N THR A 147 -6.55 -18.06 13.83
CA THR A 147 -7.77 -18.42 13.10
C THR A 147 -7.45 -19.32 11.91
N GLN A 148 -8.48 -19.82 11.23
CA GLN A 148 -8.32 -20.55 9.98
C GLN A 148 -8.57 -19.65 8.78
N LEU A 149 -7.69 -19.75 7.79
CA LEU A 149 -7.85 -19.10 6.50
C LEU A 149 -8.12 -20.17 5.44
N THR A 150 -8.91 -19.81 4.43
CA THR A 150 -9.08 -20.62 3.23
C THR A 150 -8.27 -20.00 2.11
N VAL A 151 -7.35 -20.79 1.55
CA VAL A 151 -6.60 -20.42 0.34
C VAL A 151 -7.19 -21.18 -0.84
N THR A 152 -7.53 -20.46 -1.89
CA THR A 152 -7.96 -21.02 -3.17
C THR A 152 -6.98 -20.57 -4.25
N ALA A 153 -6.24 -21.50 -4.84
CA ALA A 153 -5.32 -21.25 -5.96
C ALA A 153 -5.91 -21.82 -7.26
N THR A 154 -5.77 -21.10 -8.36
CA THR A 154 -6.27 -21.48 -9.67
C THR A 154 -5.19 -21.27 -10.71
N ALA A 155 -4.70 -22.36 -11.30
CA ALA A 155 -3.78 -22.29 -12.43
C ALA A 155 -4.57 -22.02 -13.71
N SER A 156 -4.16 -20.98 -14.44
CA SER A 156 -4.64 -20.73 -15.80
C SER A 156 -3.85 -21.55 -16.81
N GLU A 157 -4.34 -21.59 -18.06
CA GLU A 157 -3.62 -22.22 -19.17
C GLU A 157 -2.18 -21.72 -19.28
N ALA A 158 -1.24 -22.65 -19.39
CA ALA A 158 0.16 -22.31 -19.60
C ALA A 158 0.42 -21.92 -21.05
N ARG A 159 1.20 -20.86 -21.27
CA ARG A 159 1.49 -20.33 -22.61
C ARG A 159 2.98 -20.18 -22.84
N ASP A 160 3.44 -20.59 -24.02
CA ASP A 160 4.84 -20.49 -24.41
C ASP A 160 5.13 -19.07 -24.94
N THR A 161 5.97 -18.33 -24.22
CA THR A 161 6.34 -16.93 -24.49
C THR A 161 7.81 -16.82 -24.89
N GLU A 162 8.31 -15.61 -25.17
CA GLU A 162 9.72 -15.39 -25.48
C GLU A 162 10.68 -15.74 -24.34
N VAL A 163 10.23 -15.70 -23.07
CA VAL A 163 11.07 -16.02 -21.89
C VAL A 163 10.94 -17.47 -21.42
N GLY A 164 9.97 -18.22 -21.95
CA GLY A 164 9.65 -19.58 -21.51
C GLY A 164 8.15 -19.84 -21.42
N ARG A 165 7.79 -21.01 -20.91
CA ARG A 165 6.38 -21.40 -20.70
C ARG A 165 5.88 -20.78 -19.42
N VAL A 166 4.97 -19.82 -19.52
CA VAL A 166 4.42 -19.09 -18.39
C VAL A 166 3.18 -19.80 -17.85
N VAL A 167 3.15 -20.04 -16.54
CA VAL A 167 2.03 -20.61 -15.79
C VAL A 167 1.49 -19.55 -14.84
N PRO A 168 0.38 -18.87 -15.18
CA PRO A 168 -0.26 -17.92 -14.28
C PRO A 168 -1.07 -18.66 -13.21
N VAL A 169 -0.93 -18.27 -11.95
CA VAL A 169 -1.70 -18.81 -10.83
C VAL A 169 -2.33 -17.64 -10.07
N SER A 170 -3.66 -17.60 -10.04
CA SER A 170 -4.41 -16.64 -9.22
C SER A 170 -4.72 -17.28 -7.87
N VAL A 171 -4.57 -16.54 -6.78
CA VAL A 171 -4.80 -17.02 -5.42
C VAL A 171 -5.70 -16.05 -4.67
N THR A 172 -6.71 -16.58 -3.99
CA THR A 172 -7.52 -15.81 -3.03
C THR A 172 -7.35 -16.39 -1.63
N VAL A 173 -7.06 -15.51 -0.67
CA VAL A 173 -7.01 -15.83 0.75
C VAL A 173 -8.25 -15.23 1.41
N ALA A 174 -9.09 -16.07 2.00
CA ALA A 174 -10.33 -15.69 2.67
C ALA A 174 -10.29 -16.01 4.17
N GLY A 175 -10.95 -15.17 4.96
CA GLY A 175 -11.15 -15.42 6.38
C GLY A 175 -12.27 -16.44 6.66
N PRO A 176 -12.52 -16.76 7.94
CA PRO A 176 -13.50 -17.78 8.33
C PRO A 176 -14.94 -17.51 7.86
N GLY A 177 -15.30 -16.24 7.65
CA GLY A 177 -16.61 -15.84 7.14
C GLY A 177 -16.71 -15.83 5.61
N GLY A 178 -15.65 -16.26 4.91
CA GLY A 178 -15.57 -16.22 3.45
C GLY A 178 -15.22 -14.85 2.88
N GLU A 179 -14.95 -13.85 3.71
CA GLU A 179 -14.51 -12.53 3.26
C GLU A 179 -13.09 -12.59 2.72
N ALA A 180 -12.86 -12.01 1.53
CA ALA A 180 -11.54 -11.93 0.93
C ALA A 180 -10.62 -11.01 1.74
N ILE A 181 -9.48 -11.54 2.18
CA ILE A 181 -8.42 -10.81 2.88
C ILE A 181 -7.39 -10.31 1.87
N ALA A 182 -6.94 -11.17 0.97
CA ALA A 182 -5.95 -10.86 -0.06
C ALA A 182 -6.23 -11.61 -1.35
N VAL A 183 -5.81 -11.00 -2.47
CA VAL A 183 -5.74 -11.63 -3.78
C VAL A 183 -4.30 -11.54 -4.26
N LEU A 184 -3.75 -12.66 -4.69
CA LEU A 184 -2.41 -12.74 -5.24
C LEU A 184 -2.48 -13.22 -6.69
N ASP A 185 -1.57 -12.74 -7.51
CA ASP A 185 -1.35 -13.25 -8.86
C ASP A 185 0.14 -13.58 -8.97
N GLU A 186 0.42 -14.85 -9.18
CA GLU A 186 1.77 -15.39 -9.35
C GLU A 186 1.96 -15.80 -10.80
N ARG A 187 3.15 -15.55 -11.35
CA ARG A 187 3.53 -16.10 -12.65
C ARG A 187 4.84 -16.82 -12.53
N PHE A 188 4.83 -18.07 -12.95
CA PHE A 188 6.03 -18.89 -13.04
C PHE A 188 6.40 -19.09 -14.50
N ALA A 189 7.68 -19.20 -14.80
CA ALA A 189 8.16 -19.52 -16.14
C ALA A 189 8.99 -20.81 -16.10
N ILE A 190 8.74 -21.71 -17.04
CA ILE A 190 9.62 -22.86 -17.28
C ILE A 190 10.56 -22.45 -18.40
N LEU A 191 11.83 -22.30 -18.03
CA LEU A 191 12.87 -21.88 -18.96
C LEU A 191 13.12 -22.94 -20.04
N GLY A 192 13.50 -22.49 -21.24
CA GLY A 192 13.81 -23.34 -22.40
C GLY A 192 12.60 -23.80 -23.23
N ARG A 193 11.37 -23.45 -22.82
CA ARG A 193 10.14 -23.73 -23.58
C ARG A 193 9.54 -22.44 -24.13
N THR A 194 10.09 -21.92 -25.22
CA THR A 194 9.70 -20.61 -25.78
C THR A 194 8.62 -20.73 -26.85
N GLY A 195 7.84 -19.66 -27.03
CA GLY A 195 6.80 -19.58 -28.05
C GLY A 195 6.47 -18.14 -28.44
N ALA A 196 5.45 -17.98 -29.30
CA ALA A 196 5.07 -16.70 -29.87
C ALA A 196 4.04 -15.91 -29.04
N ALA A 197 3.60 -16.44 -27.90
CA ALA A 197 2.63 -15.72 -27.07
C ALA A 197 3.30 -14.49 -26.43
N GLU A 198 2.60 -13.36 -26.45
CA GLU A 198 3.07 -12.12 -25.83
C GLU A 198 3.04 -12.23 -24.31
N LEU A 199 4.16 -11.89 -23.66
CA LEU A 199 4.22 -11.75 -22.21
C LEU A 199 3.74 -10.35 -21.82
N VAL A 200 2.50 -10.27 -21.34
CA VAL A 200 1.92 -9.02 -20.83
C VAL A 200 2.61 -8.59 -19.53
N ASP A 201 2.77 -7.30 -19.30
CA ASP A 201 3.27 -6.79 -18.02
C ASP A 201 2.31 -7.13 -16.85
N PRO A 202 2.81 -7.42 -15.63
CA PRO A 202 1.96 -7.71 -14.50
C PRO A 202 1.22 -6.45 -14.04
N VAL A 203 0.13 -6.65 -13.30
CA VAL A 203 -0.64 -5.54 -12.71
C VAL A 203 0.26 -4.66 -11.84
N ARG A 204 0.12 -3.33 -11.95
CA ARG A 204 0.90 -2.38 -11.14
C ARG A 204 0.42 -2.39 -9.68
N ALA A 205 1.33 -2.55 -8.74
CA ALA A 205 1.09 -2.55 -7.29
C ALA A 205 -0.12 -3.41 -6.88
N GLY A 206 -0.15 -4.68 -7.27
CA GLY A 206 -1.24 -5.62 -7.00
C GLY A 206 -2.57 -5.24 -7.66
N GLY A 207 -2.58 -4.33 -8.65
CA GLY A 207 -3.81 -3.75 -9.18
C GLY A 207 -4.54 -2.83 -8.18
N ALA A 208 -3.85 -2.36 -7.13
CA ALA A 208 -4.45 -1.50 -6.14
C ALA A 208 -4.53 -0.03 -6.59
N VAL A 209 -3.83 0.39 -7.65
CA VAL A 209 -3.83 1.78 -8.14
C VAL A 209 -5.19 2.14 -8.73
N SER A 210 -5.81 3.24 -8.27
CA SER A 210 -7.10 3.70 -8.81
C SER A 210 -6.95 4.57 -10.04
N GLU A 211 -8.03 4.73 -10.80
CA GLU A 211 -8.11 5.65 -11.96
C GLU A 211 -7.82 7.12 -11.60
N ASN A 212 -7.91 7.49 -10.31
CA ASN A 212 -7.64 8.84 -9.83
C ASN A 212 -6.15 9.06 -9.46
N ALA A 213 -5.27 8.10 -9.77
CA ALA A 213 -3.85 8.26 -9.54
C ALA A 213 -3.28 9.38 -10.41
N THR A 214 -2.36 10.14 -9.82
CA THR A 214 -1.63 11.20 -10.52
C THR A 214 -0.14 10.96 -10.39
N ASP A 215 0.57 11.10 -11.49
CA ASP A 215 2.02 11.03 -11.48
C ASP A 215 2.60 12.28 -10.81
N THR A 216 3.70 12.08 -10.10
CA THR A 216 4.45 13.17 -9.45
C THR A 216 5.91 13.10 -9.87
N PRO A 217 6.66 14.22 -9.83
CA PRO A 217 8.10 14.15 -9.95
C PRO A 217 8.68 13.14 -8.95
N ARG A 218 9.57 12.29 -9.45
CA ARG A 218 10.21 11.23 -8.66
C ARG A 218 10.88 11.85 -7.45
N ARG A 219 10.61 11.30 -6.27
CA ARG A 219 11.25 11.75 -5.02
C ARG A 219 11.80 10.56 -4.26
N ARG A 220 13.12 10.55 -4.08
CA ARG A 220 13.82 9.54 -3.26
C ARG A 220 13.22 9.47 -1.86
N ARG A 221 12.96 8.25 -1.40
CA ARG A 221 12.49 7.96 -0.04
C ARG A 221 13.59 7.35 0.82
N ARG A 222 14.31 6.40 0.24
CA ARG A 222 15.37 5.68 0.92
C ARG A 222 16.27 4.95 -0.08
N ASP A 223 17.52 4.76 0.32
CA ASP A 223 18.45 3.79 -0.24
C ASP A 223 18.92 2.89 0.92
N VAL A 224 18.91 1.58 0.74
CA VAL A 224 19.29 0.58 1.76
C VAL A 224 20.04 -0.55 1.09
N THR A 225 21.17 -0.93 1.65
CA THR A 225 21.89 -2.14 1.25
C THR A 225 21.58 -3.24 2.26
N LEU A 226 21.16 -4.42 1.79
CA LEU A 226 21.00 -5.61 2.61
C LEU A 226 21.84 -6.74 2.05
N THR A 227 22.47 -7.53 2.92
CA THR A 227 23.15 -8.75 2.51
C THR A 227 22.15 -9.91 2.48
N ALA A 228 22.11 -10.63 1.36
CA ALA A 228 21.31 -11.85 1.25
C ALA A 228 21.79 -12.90 2.25
N PRO A 229 20.89 -13.72 2.85
CA PRO A 229 21.30 -14.68 3.86
C PRO A 229 22.22 -15.73 3.25
N VAL A 230 23.19 -16.20 4.04
CA VAL A 230 24.15 -17.23 3.62
C VAL A 230 23.52 -18.63 3.48
N ASP A 231 22.30 -18.81 3.98
CA ASP A 231 21.56 -20.07 3.95
C ASP A 231 20.06 -19.78 3.87
N MET A 232 19.37 -20.47 2.95
CA MET A 232 17.93 -20.27 2.72
C MET A 232 17.04 -21.15 3.60
N ARG A 233 17.59 -22.12 4.35
CA ARG A 233 16.80 -22.99 5.23
C ARG A 233 15.91 -22.24 6.23
N PRO A 234 16.37 -21.17 6.92
CA PRO A 234 15.49 -20.41 7.81
C PRO A 234 14.28 -19.80 7.09
N PHE A 235 14.48 -19.23 5.90
CA PHE A 235 13.38 -18.68 5.11
C PHE A 235 12.47 -19.79 4.57
N ALA A 236 13.01 -20.91 4.10
CA ALA A 236 12.24 -22.06 3.65
C ALA A 236 11.29 -22.59 4.75
N VAL A 237 11.77 -22.70 5.99
CA VAL A 237 10.96 -23.14 7.14
C VAL A 237 9.83 -22.17 7.44
N VAL A 238 10.11 -20.86 7.45
CA VAL A 238 9.10 -19.85 7.83
C VAL A 238 8.12 -19.55 6.71
N SER A 239 8.57 -19.58 5.45
CA SER A 239 7.72 -19.40 4.27
C SER A 239 6.99 -20.68 3.87
N GLY A 240 7.43 -21.86 4.30
CA GLY A 240 6.92 -23.12 3.79
C GLY A 240 7.29 -23.40 2.33
N ASP A 241 8.18 -22.60 1.72
CA ASP A 241 8.75 -22.89 0.41
C ASP A 241 9.97 -23.79 0.57
N HIS A 242 9.73 -25.09 0.43
CA HIS A 242 10.77 -26.10 0.56
C HIS A 242 11.41 -26.46 -0.78
N ASN A 243 11.28 -25.61 -1.81
CA ASN A 243 11.84 -25.88 -3.12
C ASN A 243 13.37 -26.16 -3.03
N PRO A 244 13.83 -27.36 -3.40
CA PRO A 244 15.21 -27.79 -3.17
C PRO A 244 16.27 -26.95 -3.87
N ILE A 245 15.94 -26.21 -4.94
CA ILE A 245 16.90 -25.36 -5.65
C ILE A 245 17.54 -24.28 -4.76
N HIS A 246 16.91 -23.97 -3.62
CA HIS A 246 17.38 -22.95 -2.68
C HIS A 246 18.20 -23.52 -1.52
N THR A 247 18.10 -24.82 -1.24
CA THR A 247 18.69 -25.43 -0.04
C THR A 247 19.59 -26.63 -0.32
N ASP A 248 19.37 -27.35 -1.43
CA ASP A 248 20.09 -28.56 -1.79
C ASP A 248 20.97 -28.32 -3.03
N ARG A 249 22.27 -28.54 -2.86
CA ARG A 249 23.25 -28.42 -3.94
C ARG A 249 23.02 -29.43 -5.06
N ALA A 250 22.58 -30.65 -4.76
CA ALA A 250 22.33 -31.67 -5.78
C ALA A 250 21.16 -31.26 -6.67
N ALA A 251 20.10 -30.70 -6.08
CA ALA A 251 18.96 -30.19 -6.83
C ALA A 251 19.30 -28.94 -7.65
N ALA A 252 20.07 -28.00 -7.09
CA ALA A 252 20.56 -26.84 -7.83
C ALA A 252 21.37 -27.25 -9.07
N LEU A 253 22.31 -28.19 -8.92
CA LEU A 253 23.09 -28.73 -10.04
C LEU A 253 22.21 -29.47 -11.06
N LEU A 254 21.22 -30.24 -10.60
CA LEU A 254 20.26 -30.92 -11.47
C LEU A 254 19.41 -29.93 -12.29
N ALA A 255 19.10 -28.76 -11.72
CA ALA A 255 18.42 -27.64 -12.39
C ALA A 255 19.36 -26.78 -13.26
N GLY A 256 20.65 -27.13 -13.35
CA GLY A 256 21.63 -26.39 -14.15
C GLY A 256 22.18 -25.12 -13.49
N LEU A 257 22.01 -24.96 -12.18
CA LEU A 257 22.58 -23.87 -11.39
C LEU A 257 23.93 -24.29 -10.80
N GLU A 258 24.86 -23.35 -10.67
CA GLU A 258 26.18 -23.64 -10.07
C GLU A 258 26.10 -23.89 -8.56
N SER A 259 25.16 -23.23 -7.89
CA SER A 259 24.91 -23.31 -6.45
C SER A 259 23.47 -22.91 -6.13
N PRO A 260 22.97 -23.21 -4.92
CA PRO A 260 21.65 -22.76 -4.51
C PRO A 260 21.50 -21.22 -4.59
N ILE A 261 20.33 -20.78 -5.03
CA ILE A 261 19.98 -19.36 -5.17
C ILE A 261 19.05 -18.90 -4.06
N VAL A 262 18.98 -17.60 -3.82
CA VAL A 262 18.07 -16.99 -2.84
C VAL A 262 16.64 -17.03 -3.35
N HIS A 263 15.67 -17.28 -2.45
CA HIS A 263 14.25 -17.22 -2.80
C HIS A 263 13.86 -15.82 -3.30
N GLY A 264 13.17 -15.74 -4.44
CA GLY A 264 12.60 -14.47 -4.92
C GLY A 264 11.66 -13.84 -3.89
N MET A 265 10.87 -14.66 -3.19
CA MET A 265 9.99 -14.16 -2.13
C MET A 265 10.72 -13.61 -0.91
N TRP A 266 11.94 -14.08 -0.59
CA TRP A 266 12.76 -13.43 0.44
C TRP A 266 13.13 -12.02 -0.01
N LEU A 267 13.55 -11.85 -1.27
CA LEU A 267 13.90 -10.56 -1.85
C LEU A 267 12.70 -9.59 -1.90
N SER A 268 11.52 -10.10 -2.26
CA SER A 268 10.26 -9.34 -2.25
C SER A 268 9.92 -8.87 -0.83
N ALA A 269 9.94 -9.78 0.15
CA ALA A 269 9.65 -9.45 1.55
C ALA A 269 10.66 -8.45 2.12
N ALA A 270 11.96 -8.63 1.86
CA ALA A 270 13.00 -7.70 2.25
C ALA A 270 12.75 -6.28 1.69
N ALA A 271 12.35 -6.18 0.42
CA ALA A 271 12.00 -4.90 -0.20
C ALA A 271 10.74 -4.26 0.44
N GLN A 272 9.71 -5.06 0.75
CA GLN A 272 8.52 -4.59 1.47
C GLN A 272 8.90 -4.06 2.86
N HIS A 273 9.80 -4.76 3.56
CA HIS A 273 10.35 -4.32 4.83
C HIS A 273 11.14 -3.02 4.68
N VAL A 274 11.99 -2.86 3.66
CA VAL A 274 12.70 -1.59 3.37
C VAL A 274 11.74 -0.42 3.18
N VAL A 275 10.64 -0.65 2.45
CA VAL A 275 9.59 0.34 2.21
C VAL A 275 8.85 0.73 3.49
N THR A 276 8.57 -0.25 4.35
CA THR A 276 7.73 -0.05 5.55
C THR A 276 8.53 0.36 6.79
N ALA A 277 9.84 0.09 6.82
CA ALA A 277 10.71 0.33 7.96
C ALA A 277 10.71 1.80 8.44
N THR A 278 10.87 1.96 9.74
CA THR A 278 10.95 3.26 10.41
C THR A 278 12.40 3.60 10.76
N ASP A 279 12.73 4.88 10.85
CA ASP A 279 14.08 5.37 11.17
C ASP A 279 14.05 6.54 12.17
N GLY A 280 13.04 6.55 13.04
CA GLY A 280 12.84 7.60 14.05
C GLY A 280 12.41 8.97 13.49
N GLN A 281 12.44 9.17 12.18
CA GLN A 281 11.95 10.41 11.57
C GLN A 281 10.43 10.54 11.72
N ALA A 282 9.95 11.78 11.80
CA ALA A 282 8.52 12.10 11.93
C ALA A 282 7.73 11.86 10.63
N ARG A 283 7.65 10.59 10.20
CA ARG A 283 6.88 10.09 9.06
C ARG A 283 5.80 9.12 9.54
N PRO A 284 4.60 9.12 8.93
CA PRO A 284 3.59 8.12 9.22
C PRO A 284 4.12 6.70 8.92
N PRO A 285 3.75 5.68 9.72
CA PRO A 285 4.04 4.30 9.37
C PRO A 285 3.47 3.96 7.98
N ALA A 286 4.31 3.38 7.13
CA ALA A 286 3.88 2.90 5.83
C ALA A 286 3.21 1.53 5.98
N ARG A 287 2.03 1.39 5.36
CA ARG A 287 1.30 0.12 5.29
C ARG A 287 1.00 -0.17 3.84
N LEU A 288 1.43 -1.33 3.35
CA LEU A 288 1.18 -1.76 1.98
C LEU A 288 -0.27 -2.21 1.81
N ILE A 289 -0.90 -1.80 0.71
CA ILE A 289 -2.23 -2.30 0.28
C ILE A 289 -2.18 -2.98 -1.08
N GLY A 290 -1.13 -2.74 -1.85
CA GLY A 290 -0.86 -3.43 -3.10
C GLY A 290 0.64 -3.43 -3.38
N TRP A 291 1.13 -4.54 -3.90
CA TRP A 291 2.53 -4.78 -4.21
C TRP A 291 2.63 -5.65 -5.45
N THR A 292 3.61 -5.36 -6.31
CA THR A 292 4.02 -6.21 -7.42
C THR A 292 5.53 -6.20 -7.49
N ALA A 293 6.18 -7.37 -7.53
CA ALA A 293 7.60 -7.54 -7.74
C ALA A 293 7.85 -8.39 -8.99
N ARG A 294 8.76 -7.91 -9.86
CA ARG A 294 9.29 -8.65 -11.01
C ARG A 294 10.71 -9.09 -10.69
N PHE A 295 10.99 -10.38 -10.82
CA PHE A 295 12.31 -10.96 -10.62
C PHE A 295 13.04 -11.00 -11.97
N LEU A 296 14.16 -10.28 -12.05
CA LEU A 296 14.86 -10.00 -13.31
C LEU A 296 16.23 -10.69 -13.37
N GLY A 297 16.75 -11.12 -12.22
CA GLY A 297 18.01 -11.82 -12.10
C GLY A 297 18.06 -12.68 -10.85
N MET A 298 18.93 -13.68 -10.87
CA MET A 298 19.20 -14.52 -9.71
C MET A 298 20.02 -13.75 -8.68
N VAL A 299 19.80 -14.08 -7.41
CA VAL A 299 20.58 -13.56 -6.27
C VAL A 299 21.20 -14.76 -5.58
N HIS A 300 22.49 -14.70 -5.28
CA HIS A 300 23.21 -15.74 -4.58
C HIS A 300 23.30 -15.44 -3.07
N PRO A 301 23.36 -16.49 -2.23
CA PRO A 301 23.61 -16.32 -0.80
C PRO A 301 24.85 -15.47 -0.52
N GLY A 302 24.72 -14.45 0.32
CA GLY A 302 25.79 -13.52 0.67
C GLY A 302 25.95 -12.30 -0.25
N ASP A 303 25.19 -12.18 -1.34
CA ASP A 303 25.22 -11.00 -2.20
C ASP A 303 24.76 -9.73 -1.45
N GLU A 304 25.40 -8.60 -1.75
CA GLU A 304 24.95 -7.29 -1.29
C GLU A 304 23.94 -6.70 -2.28
N VAL A 305 22.72 -6.44 -1.80
CA VAL A 305 21.60 -5.97 -2.61
C VAL A 305 21.23 -4.54 -2.22
N ASP A 306 21.36 -3.62 -3.17
CA ASP A 306 21.02 -2.21 -3.05
C ASP A 306 19.55 -1.95 -3.44
N PHE A 307 18.73 -1.62 -2.45
CA PHE A 307 17.34 -1.21 -2.63
C PHE A 307 17.22 0.30 -2.70
N ARG A 308 16.53 0.77 -3.74
CA ARG A 308 16.22 2.19 -3.95
C ARG A 308 14.71 2.37 -4.01
N VAL A 309 14.17 3.17 -3.09
CA VAL A 309 12.72 3.45 -3.00
C VAL A 309 12.42 4.88 -3.44
N GLU A 310 11.52 5.04 -4.39
CA GLU A 310 11.13 6.35 -4.93
C GLU A 310 9.61 6.51 -4.95
N ARG A 311 9.12 7.68 -4.53
CA ARG A 311 7.72 8.05 -4.79
C ARG A 311 7.58 8.50 -6.23
N VAL A 312 6.63 7.93 -6.95
CA VAL A 312 6.35 8.21 -8.35
C VAL A 312 4.96 8.77 -8.59
N GLY A 313 4.02 8.56 -7.66
CA GLY A 313 2.66 9.07 -7.80
C GLY A 313 1.93 9.22 -6.48
N ILE A 314 0.73 9.79 -6.55
CA ILE A 314 -0.22 9.90 -5.44
C ILE A 314 -1.59 9.43 -5.92
N ASP A 315 -2.26 8.64 -5.09
CA ASP A 315 -3.62 8.15 -5.33
C ASP A 315 -4.45 8.30 -4.05
N ARG A 316 -5.40 9.24 -4.05
CA ARG A 316 -6.30 9.55 -2.92
C ARG A 316 -5.57 9.74 -1.57
N GLY A 317 -4.46 10.47 -1.62
CA GLY A 317 -3.60 10.82 -0.50
C GLY A 317 -2.62 9.73 -0.10
N ALA A 318 -2.60 8.60 -0.82
CA ALA A 318 -1.64 7.53 -0.62
C ALA A 318 -0.51 7.60 -1.65
N GLU A 319 0.70 7.24 -1.24
CA GLU A 319 1.85 7.23 -2.15
C GLU A 319 1.85 5.97 -3.03
N ILE A 320 2.19 6.16 -4.30
CA ILE A 320 2.62 5.10 -5.21
C ILE A 320 4.14 5.14 -5.25
N LEU A 321 4.76 4.00 -4.97
CA LEU A 321 6.20 3.83 -4.91
C LEU A 321 6.70 2.89 -6.00
N GLU A 322 7.92 3.12 -6.42
CA GLU A 322 8.74 2.16 -7.17
C GLU A 322 9.96 1.79 -6.35
N VAL A 323 10.34 0.53 -6.42
CA VAL A 323 11.51 -0.04 -5.75
C VAL A 323 12.37 -0.75 -6.79
N ALA A 324 13.66 -0.44 -6.82
CA ALA A 324 14.64 -1.17 -7.61
C ALA A 324 15.63 -1.84 -6.68
N ALA A 325 15.90 -3.13 -6.88
CA ALA A 325 16.94 -3.88 -6.17
C ALA A 325 18.08 -4.20 -7.15
N ARG A 326 19.32 -3.89 -6.78
CA ARG A 326 20.50 -4.09 -7.64
C ARG A 326 21.62 -4.82 -6.93
N ILE A 327 22.41 -5.56 -7.70
CA ILE A 327 23.70 -6.10 -7.27
C ILE A 327 24.75 -5.47 -8.19
N GLY A 328 25.56 -4.56 -7.65
CA GLY A 328 26.40 -3.69 -8.47
C GLY A 328 25.57 -2.90 -9.49
N SER A 329 25.80 -3.14 -10.79
CA SER A 329 25.02 -2.51 -11.87
C SER A 329 23.69 -3.19 -12.17
N ASP A 330 23.57 -4.46 -11.82
CA ASP A 330 22.58 -5.35 -12.41
C ASP A 330 21.26 -5.25 -11.66
N LEU A 331 20.16 -5.07 -12.39
CA LEU A 331 18.82 -4.97 -11.80
C LEU A 331 18.27 -6.38 -11.59
N VAL A 332 18.18 -6.81 -10.33
CA VAL A 332 17.69 -8.15 -9.99
C VAL A 332 16.20 -8.18 -9.65
N MET A 333 15.63 -7.05 -9.21
CA MET A 333 14.19 -6.93 -9.00
C MET A 333 13.69 -5.51 -9.26
N SER A 334 12.52 -5.41 -9.87
CA SER A 334 11.75 -4.17 -10.01
C SER A 334 10.37 -4.35 -9.39
N ALA A 335 10.01 -3.49 -8.44
CA ALA A 335 8.74 -3.58 -7.74
C ALA A 335 7.97 -2.25 -7.73
N THR A 336 6.65 -2.36 -7.63
CA THR A 336 5.72 -1.23 -7.49
C THR A 336 4.83 -1.45 -6.29
N ALA A 337 4.55 -0.39 -5.56
CA ALA A 337 3.76 -0.45 -4.34
C ALA A 337 2.73 0.66 -4.27
N ARG A 338 1.58 0.36 -3.67
CA ARG A 338 0.61 1.36 -3.21
C ARG A 338 0.52 1.25 -1.71
N LEU A 339 0.78 2.37 -1.04
CA LEU A 339 0.60 2.47 0.41
C LEU A 339 -0.88 2.74 0.74
N ALA A 340 -1.26 2.53 2.00
CA ALA A 340 -2.45 3.12 2.55
C ALA A 340 -2.22 4.63 2.79
N ALA A 341 -3.25 5.43 2.57
CA ALA A 341 -3.21 6.82 2.97
C ALA A 341 -3.07 6.93 4.50
N PRO A 342 -2.20 7.83 5.01
CA PRO A 342 -2.07 8.03 6.44
C PRO A 342 -3.37 8.59 7.03
N LYS A 343 -3.71 8.16 8.25
CA LYS A 343 -4.82 8.76 9.00
C LYS A 343 -4.50 10.24 9.23
N THR A 344 -5.27 11.11 8.60
CA THR A 344 -5.01 12.56 8.57
C THR A 344 -6.14 13.31 9.25
N VAL A 345 -5.78 14.22 10.16
CA VAL A 345 -6.72 15.16 10.79
C VAL A 345 -6.59 16.52 10.10
N TYR A 346 -7.69 16.96 9.50
CA TYR A 346 -7.82 18.30 8.94
C TYR A 346 -8.40 19.23 10.00
N ALA A 347 -7.63 20.23 10.42
CA ALA A 347 -8.07 21.25 11.38
C ALA A 347 -8.28 22.58 10.65
N PHE A 348 -9.50 23.11 10.74
CA PHE A 348 -9.85 24.41 10.15
C PHE A 348 -9.78 25.50 11.22
N PRO A 349 -9.00 26.57 11.00
CA PRO A 349 -8.89 27.67 11.96
C PRO A 349 -10.22 28.42 12.12
N GLY A 350 -10.45 28.96 13.31
CA GLY A 350 -11.58 29.84 13.62
C GLY A 350 -11.32 31.31 13.26
N GLN A 351 -12.30 32.16 13.54
CA GLN A 351 -12.22 33.61 13.32
C GLN A 351 -10.98 34.24 13.99
N GLY A 352 -10.37 35.22 13.31
CA GLY A 352 -9.18 35.95 13.76
C GLY A 352 -8.02 35.92 12.75
N ILE A 353 -8.08 35.06 11.74
CA ILE A 353 -7.03 34.90 10.70
C ILE A 353 -7.40 35.51 9.34
N GLN A 354 -8.60 36.05 9.21
CA GLN A 354 -9.11 36.61 7.96
C GLN A 354 -8.28 37.82 7.51
N HIS A 355 -8.03 37.90 6.20
CA HIS A 355 -7.35 39.04 5.58
C HIS A 355 -7.89 39.26 4.16
N LYS A 356 -7.76 40.48 3.66
CA LYS A 356 -8.14 40.85 2.28
C LYS A 356 -7.38 39.98 1.28
N GLY A 357 -8.09 39.40 0.33
CA GLY A 357 -7.53 38.55 -0.73
C GLY A 357 -7.33 37.08 -0.36
N MET A 358 -7.74 36.64 0.84
CA MET A 358 -7.55 35.25 1.25
C MET A 358 -8.18 34.25 0.27
N GLY A 359 -7.42 33.21 -0.11
CA GLY A 359 -7.88 32.15 -1.02
C GLY A 359 -8.01 32.55 -2.50
N MET A 360 -7.66 33.79 -2.89
CA MET A 360 -7.75 34.23 -4.29
C MET A 360 -6.70 33.57 -5.19
N GLU A 361 -5.51 33.28 -4.69
CA GLU A 361 -4.48 32.53 -5.43
C GLU A 361 -4.96 31.11 -5.77
N VAL A 362 -5.51 30.41 -4.77
CA VAL A 362 -6.11 29.07 -4.94
C VAL A 362 -7.23 29.10 -5.96
N ARG A 363 -8.09 30.13 -5.93
CA ARG A 363 -9.15 30.35 -6.94
C ARG A 363 -8.58 30.55 -8.35
N ALA A 364 -7.43 31.22 -8.47
CA ALA A 364 -6.80 31.48 -9.76
C ALA A 364 -6.26 30.19 -10.39
N ARG A 365 -5.63 29.31 -9.60
CA ARG A 365 -4.96 28.10 -10.09
C ARG A 365 -5.83 26.83 -10.17
N SER A 366 -6.83 26.64 -9.31
CA SER A 366 -7.66 25.42 -9.29
C SER A 366 -9.06 25.65 -9.88
N LYS A 367 -9.47 24.77 -10.82
CA LYS A 367 -10.82 24.79 -11.42
C LYS A 367 -11.86 24.38 -10.38
N ALA A 368 -11.58 23.37 -9.57
CA ALA A 368 -12.45 22.95 -8.46
C ALA A 368 -12.66 24.06 -7.44
N ALA A 369 -11.60 24.74 -6.99
CA ALA A 369 -11.70 25.87 -6.08
C ALA A 369 -12.52 27.03 -6.68
N ARG A 370 -12.29 27.35 -7.97
CA ARG A 370 -13.05 28.38 -8.68
C ARG A 370 -14.54 28.09 -8.73
N LYS A 371 -14.91 26.84 -9.02
CA LYS A 371 -16.31 26.40 -9.01
C LYS A 371 -16.97 26.58 -7.64
N VAL A 372 -16.25 26.31 -6.54
CA VAL A 372 -16.75 26.56 -5.17
C VAL A 372 -16.99 28.05 -4.95
N TRP A 373 -16.01 28.90 -5.27
CA TRP A 373 -16.13 30.35 -5.15
C TRP A 373 -17.30 30.91 -5.96
N ASP A 374 -17.44 30.50 -7.22
CA ASP A 374 -18.51 30.99 -8.10
C ASP A 374 -19.89 30.52 -7.63
N THR A 375 -19.97 29.32 -7.03
CA THR A 375 -21.19 28.80 -6.42
C THR A 375 -21.55 29.55 -5.14
N ALA A 376 -20.56 29.84 -4.29
CA ALA A 376 -20.73 30.59 -3.05
C ALA A 376 -21.14 32.04 -3.33
N ASP A 377 -20.48 32.68 -4.28
CA ASP A 377 -20.75 34.05 -4.67
C ASP A 377 -22.15 34.21 -5.27
N ARG A 378 -22.54 33.32 -6.18
CA ARG A 378 -23.90 33.29 -6.71
C ARG A 378 -24.93 33.11 -5.59
N PHE A 379 -24.71 32.14 -4.70
CA PHE A 379 -25.62 31.88 -3.58
C PHE A 379 -25.77 33.08 -2.65
N THR A 380 -24.66 33.71 -2.27
CA THR A 380 -24.65 34.88 -1.37
C THR A 380 -25.32 36.08 -2.02
N ARG A 381 -25.14 36.31 -3.33
CA ARG A 381 -25.85 37.36 -4.07
C ARG A 381 -27.36 37.10 -4.11
N ASP A 382 -27.75 35.90 -4.51
CA ASP A 382 -29.16 35.56 -4.74
C ASP A 382 -29.95 35.47 -3.42
N THR A 383 -29.31 35.04 -2.32
CA THR A 383 -30.00 34.73 -1.05
C THR A 383 -29.75 35.75 0.05
N LEU A 384 -28.54 36.34 0.11
CA LEU A 384 -28.10 37.22 1.20
C LEU A 384 -27.86 38.67 0.73
N GLY A 385 -28.01 38.94 -0.57
CA GLY A 385 -27.91 40.27 -1.15
C GLY A 385 -26.49 40.86 -1.17
N PHE A 386 -25.43 40.04 -1.10
CA PHE A 386 -24.05 40.53 -1.23
C PHE A 386 -23.14 39.54 -1.96
N SER A 387 -22.05 40.03 -2.55
CA SER A 387 -21.01 39.19 -3.17
C SER A 387 -19.92 38.86 -2.15
N VAL A 388 -19.80 37.59 -1.75
CA VAL A 388 -18.68 37.15 -0.90
C VAL A 388 -17.34 37.34 -1.60
N LEU A 389 -17.29 37.23 -2.93
CA LEU A 389 -16.07 37.43 -3.70
C LEU A 389 -15.60 38.89 -3.62
N HIS A 390 -16.51 39.86 -3.78
CA HIS A 390 -16.20 41.28 -3.64
C HIS A 390 -15.73 41.61 -2.22
N VAL A 391 -16.42 41.08 -1.20
CA VAL A 391 -16.04 41.29 0.21
C VAL A 391 -14.63 40.79 0.51
N VAL A 392 -14.26 39.59 0.04
CA VAL A 392 -12.93 39.03 0.29
C VAL A 392 -11.86 39.74 -0.53
N ARG A 393 -12.11 39.99 -1.82
CA ARG A 393 -11.12 40.55 -2.74
C ARG A 393 -10.82 42.03 -2.44
N ASP A 394 -11.86 42.83 -2.22
CA ASP A 394 -11.74 44.29 -2.20
C ASP A 394 -11.81 44.85 -0.77
N ASN A 395 -12.50 44.15 0.14
CA ASN A 395 -12.76 44.53 1.55
C ASN A 395 -13.29 45.98 1.70
N PRO A 396 -14.50 46.29 1.19
CA PRO A 396 -15.07 47.63 1.29
C PRO A 396 -15.41 48.00 2.75
N THR A 397 -15.50 49.30 3.07
CA THR A 397 -15.85 49.78 4.42
C THR A 397 -17.35 49.73 4.73
N SER A 398 -18.20 49.69 3.70
CA SER A 398 -19.65 49.59 3.82
C SER A 398 -20.25 48.68 2.76
N ILE A 399 -21.31 47.95 3.11
CA ILE A 399 -22.11 47.16 2.16
C ILE A 399 -23.57 47.10 2.62
N ILE A 400 -24.50 47.05 1.66
CA ILE A 400 -25.91 46.76 1.93
C ILE A 400 -26.15 45.30 1.58
N ALA A 401 -26.64 44.51 2.53
CA ALA A 401 -26.97 43.10 2.33
C ALA A 401 -28.39 42.84 2.86
N SER A 402 -29.27 42.31 1.99
CA SER A 402 -30.69 42.08 2.28
C SER A 402 -31.41 43.28 2.94
N GLY A 403 -31.12 44.49 2.46
CA GLY A 403 -31.73 45.73 2.97
C GLY A 403 -31.12 46.28 4.27
N VAL A 404 -30.13 45.61 4.86
CA VAL A 404 -29.42 46.09 6.06
C VAL A 404 -28.09 46.71 5.65
N HIS A 405 -27.83 47.93 6.12
CA HIS A 405 -26.54 48.59 5.92
C HIS A 405 -25.53 48.15 6.99
N TYR A 406 -24.40 47.61 6.54
CA TYR A 406 -23.28 47.19 7.37
C TYR A 406 -22.09 48.08 7.11
N HIS A 407 -21.45 48.57 8.17
CA HIS A 407 -20.27 49.41 8.11
C HIS A 407 -19.22 48.96 9.12
N HIS A 408 -17.96 48.98 8.73
CA HIS A 408 -16.82 48.74 9.60
C HIS A 408 -15.63 49.60 9.13
N PRO A 409 -14.97 50.35 10.03
CA PRO A 409 -13.92 51.30 9.66
C PRO A 409 -12.74 50.64 8.93
N ASP A 410 -12.37 49.42 9.34
CA ASP A 410 -11.26 48.68 8.72
C ASP A 410 -11.71 47.75 7.57
N GLY A 411 -12.98 47.79 7.19
CA GLY A 411 -13.57 46.95 6.14
C GLY A 411 -14.52 45.87 6.66
N VAL A 412 -15.59 45.62 5.90
CA VAL A 412 -16.69 44.73 6.28
C VAL A 412 -16.28 43.27 6.39
N LEU A 413 -15.15 42.84 5.79
CA LEU A 413 -14.64 41.48 5.96
C LEU A 413 -14.37 41.14 7.43
N TYR A 414 -14.13 42.14 8.29
CA TYR A 414 -13.88 41.97 9.72
C TYR A 414 -15.15 41.92 10.58
N LEU A 415 -16.33 42.14 9.98
CA LEU A 415 -17.60 41.89 10.66
C LEU A 415 -17.91 40.39 10.62
N THR A 416 -18.28 39.84 11.77
CA THR A 416 -18.52 38.40 12.00
C THR A 416 -19.37 37.73 10.92
N GLN A 417 -20.45 38.37 10.47
CA GLN A 417 -21.36 37.83 9.45
C GLN A 417 -20.71 37.63 8.08
N PHE A 418 -19.71 38.44 7.73
CA PHE A 418 -18.96 38.31 6.49
C PHE A 418 -17.71 37.46 6.67
N THR A 419 -17.02 37.61 7.80
CA THR A 419 -15.84 36.79 8.13
C THR A 419 -16.17 35.30 8.10
N GLN A 420 -17.25 34.87 8.73
CA GLN A 420 -17.58 33.45 8.84
C GLN A 420 -17.93 32.83 7.48
N VAL A 421 -18.67 33.55 6.63
CA VAL A 421 -19.00 33.10 5.27
C VAL A 421 -17.75 33.03 4.40
N ALA A 422 -16.88 34.04 4.51
CA ALA A 422 -15.64 34.10 3.77
C ALA A 422 -14.69 32.96 4.16
N MET A 423 -14.48 32.72 5.46
CA MET A 423 -13.64 31.61 5.95
C MET A 423 -14.20 30.24 5.55
N ALA A 424 -15.53 30.05 5.63
CA ALA A 424 -16.17 28.82 5.17
C ALA A 424 -15.94 28.58 3.67
N THR A 425 -15.98 29.64 2.86
CA THR A 425 -15.74 29.56 1.40
C THR A 425 -14.29 29.23 1.09
N VAL A 426 -13.32 29.87 1.77
CA VAL A 426 -11.89 29.57 1.63
C VAL A 426 -11.60 28.11 1.98
N ALA A 427 -12.09 27.64 3.14
CA ALA A 427 -11.91 26.26 3.58
C ALA A 427 -12.50 25.25 2.58
N ALA A 428 -13.73 25.50 2.10
CA ALA A 428 -14.36 24.64 1.10
C ALA A 428 -13.58 24.61 -0.23
N ALA A 429 -13.07 25.76 -0.68
CA ALA A 429 -12.28 25.87 -1.90
C ALA A 429 -10.93 25.14 -1.79
N GLN A 430 -10.25 25.25 -0.65
CA GLN A 430 -9.00 24.52 -0.38
C GLN A 430 -9.22 23.01 -0.32
N VAL A 431 -10.30 22.54 0.29
CA VAL A 431 -10.65 21.10 0.29
C VAL A 431 -10.96 20.61 -1.12
N ALA A 432 -11.65 21.41 -1.95
CA ALA A 432 -11.95 21.05 -3.32
C ALA A 432 -10.67 20.94 -4.18
N GLU A 433 -9.72 21.86 -4.02
CA GLU A 433 -8.39 21.77 -4.66
C GLU A 433 -7.64 20.48 -4.22
N MET A 434 -7.59 20.20 -2.92
CA MET A 434 -6.91 18.99 -2.42
C MET A 434 -7.52 17.69 -2.96
N ARG A 435 -8.85 17.66 -3.16
CA ARG A 435 -9.53 16.51 -3.79
C ARG A 435 -9.22 16.40 -5.27
N GLU A 436 -9.22 17.51 -6.00
CA GLU A 436 -8.86 17.58 -7.43
C GLU A 436 -7.43 17.06 -7.66
N GLN A 437 -6.50 17.34 -6.75
CA GLN A 437 -5.12 16.85 -6.80
C GLN A 437 -4.93 15.43 -6.27
N GLY A 438 -6.02 14.76 -5.84
CA GLY A 438 -5.94 13.43 -5.23
C GLY A 438 -5.14 13.40 -3.93
N ALA A 439 -4.90 14.52 -3.25
CA ALA A 439 -4.13 14.62 -2.01
C ALA A 439 -5.02 14.55 -0.74
N PHE A 440 -6.34 14.71 -0.92
CA PHE A 440 -7.30 14.62 0.17
C PHE A 440 -7.58 13.15 0.54
N VAL A 441 -7.38 12.81 1.81
CA VAL A 441 -7.72 11.49 2.36
C VAL A 441 -9.17 11.50 2.79
N GLU A 442 -10.00 10.67 2.18
CA GLU A 442 -11.38 10.48 2.61
C GLU A 442 -11.42 9.75 3.95
N ALA A 443 -11.65 10.49 5.04
CA ALA A 443 -11.80 9.92 6.37
C ALA A 443 -13.21 9.35 6.58
N ARG A 444 -13.31 8.20 7.25
CA ARG A 444 -14.58 7.65 7.78
C ARG A 444 -15.19 8.51 8.91
N SER A 445 -14.49 9.54 9.40
CA SER A 445 -15.02 10.57 10.32
C SER A 445 -14.12 11.81 10.43
N PRO A 446 -14.62 13.02 10.10
CA PRO A 446 -13.95 14.29 10.42
C PRO A 446 -14.16 14.68 11.89
N VAL A 447 -13.08 15.05 12.59
CA VAL A 447 -13.14 15.73 13.89
C VAL A 447 -13.01 17.23 13.62
N ALA A 448 -14.09 17.98 13.83
CA ALA A 448 -14.04 19.44 13.91
C ALA A 448 -13.77 19.84 15.36
N THR A 449 -12.77 20.68 15.61
CA THR A 449 -12.56 21.32 16.91
C THR A 449 -13.71 22.29 17.20
N ARG A 450 -14.29 22.20 18.40
CA ARG A 450 -15.37 23.09 18.85
C ARG A 450 -14.88 24.54 18.90
N SER A 451 -15.41 25.39 18.03
CA SER A 451 -15.87 26.72 18.45
C SER A 451 -17.39 26.62 18.62
N ALA A 452 -17.94 27.25 19.66
CA ALA A 452 -19.36 27.13 20.05
C ALA A 452 -20.37 27.74 19.05
N SER A 453 -20.00 27.90 17.77
CA SER A 453 -20.78 28.63 16.78
C SER A 453 -20.46 28.25 15.34
N THR A 454 -20.23 26.96 15.02
CA THR A 454 -20.36 26.47 13.63
C THR A 454 -21.00 25.07 13.61
N PRO A 455 -21.93 24.76 12.68
CA PRO A 455 -22.53 23.44 12.58
C PRO A 455 -21.42 22.46 12.22
N ARG A 456 -21.69 21.18 12.46
CA ARG A 456 -20.91 20.08 11.90
C ARG A 456 -20.73 20.41 10.41
N TRP A 457 -19.48 20.72 10.01
CA TRP A 457 -19.10 20.87 8.60
C TRP A 457 -19.70 19.68 7.84
N PRO A 458 -20.06 19.80 6.55
CA PRO A 458 -20.51 18.64 5.77
C PRO A 458 -19.40 17.57 5.81
N ALA A 459 -19.53 16.70 6.81
CA ALA A 459 -18.55 15.74 7.27
C ALA A 459 -18.92 14.34 6.81
N SER A 460 -19.95 14.25 5.95
CA SER A 460 -20.47 13.04 5.37
C SER A 460 -20.36 13.14 3.84
N PRO A 461 -19.98 12.05 3.15
CA PRO A 461 -20.01 11.96 1.70
C PRO A 461 -21.42 12.18 1.10
N ALA A 462 -22.47 12.20 1.92
CA ALA A 462 -23.87 12.32 1.48
C ALA A 462 -24.43 13.76 1.40
N SER A 463 -23.74 14.81 1.87
CA SER A 463 -24.23 16.20 1.73
C SER A 463 -23.48 16.97 0.65
N THR A 464 -24.04 16.96 -0.56
CA THR A 464 -23.48 17.56 -1.79
C THR A 464 -23.59 19.08 -1.87
N SER A 465 -24.07 19.78 -0.83
CA SER A 465 -24.33 21.23 -0.89
C SER A 465 -23.75 21.99 0.30
N TRP A 466 -22.85 22.94 0.01
CA TRP A 466 -22.30 23.91 0.96
C TRP A 466 -23.25 25.09 1.25
N LYS A 467 -24.33 25.23 0.47
CA LYS A 467 -25.29 26.33 0.58
C LYS A 467 -25.92 26.47 1.98
N PRO A 468 -26.35 25.39 2.68
CA PRO A 468 -26.87 25.49 4.04
C PRO A 468 -25.83 26.00 5.05
N CYS A 469 -24.55 25.63 4.86
CA CYS A 469 -23.46 26.09 5.72
C CYS A 469 -23.24 27.61 5.58
N TRP A 470 -23.18 28.13 4.35
CA TRP A 470 -23.02 29.58 4.13
C TRP A 470 -24.20 30.39 4.68
N ARG A 471 -25.44 29.92 4.48
CA ARG A 471 -26.63 30.55 5.06
C ARG A 471 -26.57 30.57 6.59
N TRP A 472 -26.15 29.46 7.18
CA TRP A 472 -26.03 29.35 8.63
C TRP A 472 -24.95 30.29 9.17
N CYS A 473 -23.76 30.36 8.56
CA CYS A 473 -22.68 31.26 8.98
C CYS A 473 -23.14 32.73 8.98
N PHE A 474 -23.86 33.14 7.94
CA PHE A 474 -24.37 34.51 7.86
C PHE A 474 -25.46 34.80 8.91
N THR A 475 -26.35 33.85 9.18
CA THR A 475 -27.51 34.05 10.07
C THR A 475 -27.22 33.79 11.55
N ALA A 476 -26.18 33.02 11.87
CA ALA A 476 -25.72 32.77 13.25
C ALA A 476 -24.94 33.96 13.82
N ALA A 477 -24.18 34.68 13.00
CA ALA A 477 -23.36 35.81 13.42
C ALA A 477 -24.13 36.98 14.09
N PRO A 478 -25.32 37.40 13.59
CA PRO A 478 -26.18 38.36 14.28
C PRO A 478 -26.55 37.90 15.68
N ARG A 479 -26.81 36.60 15.91
CA ARG A 479 -27.26 36.10 17.23
C ARG A 479 -26.19 36.26 18.31
N CYS A 480 -24.92 36.10 17.96
CA CYS A 480 -23.80 36.35 18.89
C CYS A 480 -23.56 37.85 19.15
N THR A 481 -23.85 38.72 18.17
CA THR A 481 -23.68 40.18 18.33
C THR A 481 -24.88 40.84 19.02
N THR A 482 -26.09 40.30 18.86
CA THR A 482 -27.30 40.78 19.55
C THR A 482 -27.48 40.19 20.94
N SER A 483 -26.93 39.01 21.28
CA SER A 483 -27.04 38.45 22.64
C SER A 483 -26.31 39.26 23.71
N CYS A 484 -25.46 40.21 23.31
CA CYS A 484 -24.79 41.14 24.23
C CYS A 484 -25.60 42.42 24.51
N ARG A 485 -26.79 42.61 23.93
CA ARG A 485 -27.70 43.72 24.28
C ARG A 485 -28.78 43.20 25.22
N GLY A 486 -28.53 43.20 26.53
CA GLY A 486 -29.57 42.83 27.50
C GLY A 486 -29.18 42.63 28.96
N THR A 487 -27.91 42.73 29.35
CA THR A 487 -27.52 42.61 30.76
C THR A 487 -26.69 43.81 31.21
N ASN A 488 -27.33 44.67 32.02
CA ASN A 488 -26.64 45.54 32.97
C ASN A 488 -25.85 44.65 33.93
N TRP A 489 -24.56 44.46 33.68
CA TRP A 489 -23.62 44.07 34.72
C TRP A 489 -22.86 45.32 35.14
N ALA A 490 -23.21 45.84 36.32
CA ALA A 490 -22.33 46.71 37.07
C ALA A 490 -20.99 45.99 37.27
N ALA A 491 -19.90 46.63 36.86
CA ALA A 491 -18.56 46.11 37.09
C ALA A 491 -18.24 46.13 38.60
N PRO A 492 -17.87 45.01 39.24
CA PRO A 492 -17.14 45.09 40.49
C PRO A 492 -15.70 45.49 40.17
N THR A 493 -15.27 46.59 40.77
CA THR A 493 -13.88 47.01 40.86
C THR A 493 -13.04 45.94 41.56
N THR A 494 -12.33 45.10 40.82
CA THR A 494 -11.11 44.45 41.30
C THR A 494 -10.07 44.43 40.17
N GLY A 495 -9.02 45.23 40.37
CA GLY A 495 -7.95 45.39 39.41
C GLY A 495 -7.11 44.13 39.25
N TRP A 496 -6.88 43.76 38.00
CA TRP A 496 -5.75 42.90 37.63
C TRP A 496 -4.74 43.74 36.85
N ARG A 497 -3.63 44.05 37.53
CA ARG A 497 -2.45 44.71 36.95
C ARG A 497 -1.90 43.87 35.80
N ARG A 498 -1.62 44.53 34.67
CA ARG A 498 -0.64 44.05 33.68
C ARG A 498 0.72 43.88 34.37
N SER A 499 1.24 42.65 34.43
CA SER A 499 2.67 42.41 34.66
C SER A 499 3.30 41.89 33.38
N GLY A 500 4.02 42.78 32.70
CA GLY A 500 4.98 42.38 31.67
C GLY A 500 6.20 41.78 32.34
N ARG A 501 6.51 40.52 32.07
CA ARG A 501 7.86 39.96 32.18
C ARG A 501 8.09 38.98 31.04
N ARG A 502 8.96 39.37 30.11
CA ARG A 502 9.69 38.44 29.25
C ARG A 502 10.52 37.51 30.16
N ARG A 503 10.42 36.20 29.97
CA ARG A 503 11.44 35.25 30.43
C ARG A 503 11.79 34.29 29.30
N SER A 504 13.08 34.29 28.99
CA SER A 504 13.82 33.35 28.16
C SER A 504 13.69 31.91 28.70
N ILE A 505 13.54 30.95 27.80
CA ILE A 505 13.54 29.52 28.13
C ILE A 505 14.96 28.99 27.90
N SER A 506 15.63 28.56 28.97
CA SER A 506 16.87 27.78 28.96
C SER A 506 16.55 26.28 28.96
N THR A 507 17.35 25.51 28.23
CA THR A 507 17.30 24.07 28.00
C THR A 507 18.00 23.26 29.10
N THR A 508 17.29 22.33 29.78
CA THR A 508 17.77 20.97 30.16
C THR A 508 16.61 20.15 30.78
N PRO A 509 16.61 18.79 30.68
CA PRO A 509 15.41 17.97 30.72
C PRO A 509 15.10 17.40 32.11
N MET A 510 13.81 17.16 32.39
CA MET A 510 13.35 16.34 33.50
C MET A 510 12.61 15.13 32.96
N SER A 511 13.14 13.96 33.29
CA SER A 511 12.64 12.61 33.03
C SER A 511 11.41 12.30 33.88
N ARG A 512 10.40 11.61 33.31
CA ARG A 512 9.41 10.77 34.02
C ARG A 512 8.66 9.82 33.04
N PRO A 513 8.03 8.75 33.54
CA PRO A 513 8.08 7.41 32.95
C PRO A 513 6.95 7.09 31.96
N SER A 514 7.20 6.01 31.23
CA SER A 514 6.41 5.36 30.18
C SER A 514 5.01 4.89 30.60
N SER A 515 4.02 5.15 29.73
CA SER A 515 2.78 4.39 29.59
C SER A 515 2.52 4.16 28.09
N PRO A 516 2.22 2.92 27.65
CA PRO A 516 2.04 2.62 26.24
C PRO A 516 0.59 2.85 25.80
N GLY A 517 0.39 3.27 24.54
CA GLY A 517 -0.91 3.22 23.88
C GLY A 517 -1.61 4.58 23.69
N SER A 518 -1.10 5.40 22.77
CA SER A 518 -1.89 6.41 22.07
C SER A 518 -1.23 6.70 20.72
N PRO A 519 -1.89 6.46 19.58
CA PRO A 519 -1.31 6.80 18.28
C PRO A 519 -1.16 8.32 18.20
N SER A 520 0.03 8.77 17.80
CA SER A 520 0.33 10.19 17.61
C SER A 520 -0.59 10.77 16.55
N VAL A 521 -1.47 11.69 16.95
CA VAL A 521 -2.34 12.43 16.05
C VAL A 521 -1.61 13.67 15.58
N ARG A 522 -1.26 13.73 14.30
CA ARG A 522 -0.61 14.92 13.72
C ARG A 522 -1.67 15.97 13.41
N VAL A 523 -1.57 17.13 14.06
CA VAL A 523 -2.33 18.33 13.71
C VAL A 523 -1.45 19.17 12.80
N SER A 524 -1.75 19.19 11.50
CA SER A 524 -1.04 20.06 10.55
C SER A 524 -1.77 21.39 10.47
N PHE A 525 -1.15 22.46 11.00
CA PHE A 525 -1.63 23.83 10.77
C PHE A 525 -1.02 24.35 9.48
N TRP A 526 -1.83 24.48 8.43
CA TRP A 526 -1.42 25.20 7.24
C TRP A 526 -1.69 26.69 7.45
N ARG A 527 -0.62 27.48 7.53
CA ARG A 527 -0.68 28.93 7.37
C ARG A 527 -0.54 29.22 5.88
N SER A 528 -1.52 29.90 5.32
CA SER A 528 -1.44 30.58 4.02
C SER A 528 -0.40 31.69 4.05
#